data_AF-A0A5B1QBU9-F1
#
_entry.id   AF-A0A5B1QBU9-F1
#
_cell.length_a   1.000
_cell.length_b   1.000
_cell.length_c   1.000
_cell.angle_alpha   90.00
_cell.angle_beta   90.00
_cell.angle_gamma   90.00
#
_symmetry.space_group_name_H-M   'P 1'
#
loop_
_entity.id
_entity.type
_entity.pdbx_description
1 polymer ?
#
loop_
_entity_poly.entity_id
_entity_poly.type
_entity_poly.pdbx_seq_one_letter_code
_entity_poly.pdbx_strand_id
1 'polypeptide(L)'
;MLPAFPLNPPPPYLSDADVRNLPAPPPPFSSGSSRQHAGLSSIPPHLLLNIIHHTFPQLPGIDEGRLERQRRTLYWLGVQLRLVNRAFYIACMHVLRSTYLPAYSSFLRRPYSSDPFPLAAPSPTTPDTPRIPSLHRETRVLDLFIALKVREDVWADASDLHLGSEESFRDLFELMQPRARCEDLVCEMGVRAGVVVLGRARGRQVCFEDVSVKLSPRKVGLVLAGPGGARRTVAEVERRRDERLEVAAKALVGELKRWLQGGR
;
A
#
# COMPACT_ATOMS: atom_id res chain seq x y z
N MET A 1 -26.13 13.29 59.90
CA MET A 1 -27.07 12.15 60.03
C MET A 1 -28.03 12.20 58.85
N LEU A 2 -27.93 11.24 57.92
CA LEU A 2 -28.85 11.14 56.78
C LEU A 2 -30.05 10.25 57.16
N PRO A 3 -31.27 10.53 56.71
CA PRO A 3 -32.45 9.75 57.06
C PRO A 3 -32.44 8.39 56.34
N ALA A 4 -32.76 7.32 57.07
CA ALA A 4 -32.90 5.98 56.53
C ALA A 4 -34.23 5.88 55.74
N PHE A 5 -34.16 5.50 54.46
CA PHE A 5 -35.33 5.18 53.67
C PHE A 5 -35.79 3.75 53.96
N PRO A 6 -37.09 3.49 54.22
CA PRO A 6 -37.59 2.14 54.42
C PRO A 6 -37.55 1.37 53.09
N LEU A 7 -36.88 0.22 53.08
CA LEU A 7 -36.90 -0.71 51.96
C LEU A 7 -38.27 -1.40 51.92
N ASN A 8 -38.99 -1.28 50.79
CA ASN A 8 -40.21 -2.05 50.57
C ASN A 8 -39.88 -3.55 50.49
N PRO A 9 -40.73 -4.43 51.03
CA PRO A 9 -40.52 -5.87 50.94
C PRO A 9 -40.60 -6.32 49.46
N PRO A 10 -39.84 -7.38 49.09
CA PRO A 10 -39.90 -7.92 47.75
C PRO A 10 -41.31 -8.45 47.42
N PRO A 11 -41.72 -8.39 46.15
CA PRO A 11 -43.03 -8.88 45.73
C PRO A 11 -43.17 -10.39 46.01
N PRO A 12 -44.39 -10.87 46.34
CA PRO A 12 -44.61 -12.28 46.63
C PRO A 12 -44.30 -13.13 45.39
N TYR A 13 -43.58 -14.23 45.60
CA TYR A 13 -43.33 -15.20 44.55
C TYR A 13 -44.65 -15.89 44.17
N LEU A 14 -44.95 -15.91 42.87
CA LEU A 14 -46.10 -16.61 42.31
C LEU A 14 -46.03 -18.10 42.67
N SER A 15 -47.16 -18.67 43.06
CA SER A 15 -47.26 -20.08 43.40
C SER A 15 -47.30 -20.94 42.12
N ASP A 16 -46.90 -22.21 42.20
CA ASP A 16 -46.86 -23.15 41.06
C ASP A 16 -48.22 -23.32 40.35
N ALA A 17 -49.32 -22.96 41.04
CA ALA A 17 -50.67 -22.95 40.48
C ALA A 17 -50.90 -21.81 39.47
N ASP A 18 -50.23 -20.67 39.64
CA ASP A 18 -50.38 -19.48 38.79
C ASP A 18 -49.59 -19.61 37.47
N VAL A 19 -48.54 -20.43 37.44
CA VAL A 19 -47.68 -20.64 36.26
C VAL A 19 -48.42 -21.34 35.12
N ARG A 20 -49.41 -22.18 35.42
CA ARG A 20 -50.13 -22.99 34.42
C ARG A 20 -51.16 -22.21 33.59
N ASN A 21 -51.51 -20.98 33.99
CA ASN A 21 -52.49 -20.15 33.29
C ASN A 21 -51.86 -18.97 32.51
N LEU A 22 -50.53 -18.93 32.37
CA LEU A 22 -49.86 -17.89 31.58
C LEU A 22 -49.97 -18.19 30.07
N PRO A 23 -50.21 -17.17 29.22
CA PRO A 23 -50.12 -17.32 27.78
C PRO A 23 -48.71 -17.80 27.40
N ALA A 24 -48.64 -18.68 26.40
CA ALA A 24 -47.41 -19.34 25.98
C ALA A 24 -46.25 -18.33 25.85
N PRO A 25 -45.05 -18.65 26.37
CA PRO A 25 -43.92 -17.75 26.25
C PRO A 25 -43.66 -17.46 24.77
N PRO A 26 -43.31 -16.21 24.41
CA PRO A 26 -43.01 -15.87 23.03
C PRO A 26 -41.91 -16.81 22.51
N PRO A 27 -41.96 -17.21 21.23
CA PRO A 27 -41.00 -18.15 20.67
C PRO A 27 -39.58 -17.67 20.96
N PRO A 28 -38.63 -18.60 21.25
CA PRO A 28 -37.25 -18.22 21.52
C PRO A 28 -36.74 -17.36 20.36
N PHE A 29 -36.25 -16.16 20.69
CA PHE A 29 -35.68 -15.25 19.71
C PHE A 29 -34.79 -16.01 18.74
N SER A 30 -35.07 -15.90 17.44
CA SER A 30 -34.29 -16.55 16.40
C SER A 30 -32.83 -16.11 16.52
N SER A 31 -32.01 -16.94 17.17
CA SER A 31 -30.55 -16.84 17.23
C SER A 31 -29.99 -17.32 15.89
N GLY A 32 -30.38 -16.61 14.82
CA GLY A 32 -30.21 -17.06 13.44
C GLY A 32 -30.12 -15.90 12.46
N SER A 33 -29.37 -14.86 12.80
CA SER A 33 -28.73 -14.04 11.79
C SER A 33 -27.29 -13.88 12.21
N SER A 34 -26.37 -14.36 11.38
CA SER A 34 -24.97 -13.94 11.41
C SER A 34 -24.96 -12.41 11.58
N ARG A 35 -24.64 -11.94 12.80
CA ARG A 35 -24.36 -10.53 13.03
C ARG A 35 -23.09 -10.28 12.23
N GLN A 36 -23.25 -9.80 11.00
CA GLN A 36 -22.13 -9.21 10.30
C GLN A 36 -21.62 -8.10 11.23
N HIS A 37 -20.46 -8.32 11.83
CA HIS A 37 -19.87 -7.39 12.78
C HIS A 37 -19.71 -6.05 12.07
N ALA A 38 -20.53 -5.07 12.46
CA ALA A 38 -20.40 -3.69 12.02
C ALA A 38 -19.13 -3.12 12.65
N GLY A 39 -18.00 -3.36 11.99
CA GLY A 39 -16.68 -2.88 12.39
C GLY A 39 -16.24 -1.73 11.49
N LEU A 40 -15.17 -1.04 11.87
CA LEU A 40 -14.58 0.02 11.04
C LEU A 40 -14.15 -0.48 9.64
N SER A 41 -13.97 -1.78 9.47
CA SER A 41 -13.68 -2.43 8.18
C SER A 41 -14.89 -2.56 7.25
N SER A 42 -16.12 -2.42 7.74
CA SER A 42 -17.34 -2.45 6.92
C SER A 42 -17.75 -1.08 6.40
N ILE A 43 -16.99 -0.03 6.72
CA ILE A 43 -17.27 1.34 6.26
C ILE A 43 -16.94 1.46 4.75
N PRO A 44 -17.85 2.00 3.92
CA PRO A 44 -17.57 2.29 2.52
C PRO A 44 -16.33 3.18 2.31
N PRO A 45 -15.52 2.95 1.24
CA PRO A 45 -14.29 3.70 1.00
C PRO A 45 -14.47 5.22 0.92
N HIS A 46 -15.56 5.70 0.32
CA HIS A 46 -15.83 7.13 0.19
C HIS A 46 -16.10 7.81 1.53
N LEU A 47 -16.72 7.11 2.49
CA LEU A 47 -16.93 7.62 3.84
C LEU A 47 -15.61 7.64 4.62
N LEU A 48 -14.75 6.62 4.45
CA LEU A 48 -13.40 6.62 5.05
C LEU A 48 -12.56 7.79 4.55
N LEU A 49 -12.56 8.04 3.24
CA LEU A 49 -11.88 9.21 2.67
C LEU A 49 -12.45 10.52 3.24
N ASN A 50 -13.77 10.63 3.35
CA ASN A 50 -14.40 11.81 3.94
C ASN A 50 -13.97 12.02 5.40
N ILE A 51 -13.94 10.97 6.22
CA ILE A 51 -13.45 11.01 7.60
C ILE A 51 -12.00 11.51 7.64
N ILE A 52 -11.12 10.96 6.78
CA ILE A 52 -9.72 11.37 6.71
C ILE A 52 -9.61 12.84 6.30
N HIS A 53 -10.37 13.30 5.31
CA HIS A 53 -10.36 14.70 4.90
C HIS A 53 -10.78 15.65 6.04
N HIS A 54 -11.71 15.24 6.89
CA HIS A 54 -12.12 16.03 8.07
C HIS A 54 -11.05 16.11 9.17
N THR A 55 -9.97 15.32 9.11
CA THR A 55 -8.81 15.45 10.03
C THR A 55 -7.85 16.58 9.63
N PHE A 56 -7.99 17.13 8.41
CA PHE A 56 -7.20 18.26 7.95
C PHE A 56 -7.76 19.58 8.48
N PRO A 57 -6.91 20.63 8.64
CA PRO A 57 -7.36 21.94 9.09
C PRO A 57 -8.34 22.55 8.06
N GLN A 58 -9.58 22.82 8.47
CA GLN A 58 -10.65 23.29 7.57
C GLN A 58 -10.86 24.82 7.64
N LEU A 59 -10.69 25.46 8.81
CA LEU A 59 -11.10 26.84 9.02
C LEU A 59 -9.93 27.84 8.82
N PRO A 60 -10.06 28.85 7.96
CA PRO A 60 -9.05 29.90 7.83
C PRO A 60 -9.17 30.89 9.01
N GLY A 61 -8.04 31.28 9.61
CA GLY A 61 -7.98 32.33 10.65
C GLY A 61 -7.90 31.86 12.10
N ILE A 62 -8.36 30.63 12.42
CA ILE A 62 -8.13 30.00 13.74
C ILE A 62 -6.80 29.20 13.74
N ASP A 63 -6.37 28.79 12.54
CA ASP A 63 -5.22 27.91 12.33
C ASP A 63 -3.98 28.71 11.89
N GLU A 64 -3.37 29.48 12.80
CA GLU A 64 -1.96 29.84 12.65
C GLU A 64 -1.15 28.54 12.46
N GLY A 65 -0.23 28.52 11.49
CA GLY A 65 0.51 27.30 11.15
C GLY A 65 -0.32 26.23 10.42
N ARG A 66 -1.34 26.59 9.63
CA ARG A 66 -2.15 25.64 8.81
C ARG A 66 -1.28 24.62 8.05
N LEU A 67 -0.18 25.07 7.42
CA LEU A 67 0.74 24.19 6.70
C LEU A 67 1.47 23.22 7.62
N GLU A 68 1.95 23.69 8.76
CA GLU A 68 2.59 22.85 9.78
C GLU A 68 1.60 21.81 10.34
N ARG A 69 0.37 22.22 10.65
CA ARG A 69 -0.67 21.30 11.11
C ARG A 69 -1.03 20.28 10.02
N GLN A 70 -1.13 20.71 8.76
CA GLN A 70 -1.33 19.81 7.63
C GLN A 70 -0.19 18.78 7.51
N ARG A 71 1.07 19.20 7.64
CA ARG A 71 2.25 18.31 7.64
C ARG A 71 2.22 17.33 8.80
N ARG A 72 1.84 17.78 10.01
CA ARG A 72 1.63 16.90 11.17
C ARG A 72 0.51 15.88 10.94
N THR A 73 -0.61 16.28 10.33
CA THR A 73 -1.69 15.35 9.95
C THR A 73 -1.19 14.31 8.94
N LEU A 74 -0.47 14.73 7.88
CA LEU A 74 0.10 13.81 6.89
C LEU A 74 1.10 12.83 7.52
N TYR A 75 1.96 13.31 8.42
CA TYR A 75 2.87 12.45 9.19
C TYR A 75 2.09 11.44 10.04
N TRP A 76 1.06 11.88 10.77
CA TRP A 76 0.20 10.99 11.56
C TRP A 76 -0.51 9.93 10.70
N LEU A 77 -1.00 10.28 9.51
CA LEU A 77 -1.54 9.30 8.56
C LEU A 77 -0.47 8.25 8.18
N GLY A 78 0.75 8.73 7.94
CA GLY A 78 1.89 7.92 7.51
C GLY A 78 2.49 7.02 8.60
N VAL A 79 2.40 7.38 9.88
CA VAL A 79 3.02 6.59 10.97
C VAL A 79 2.04 5.92 11.91
N GLN A 80 0.79 6.38 12.00
CA GLN A 80 -0.21 5.86 12.95
C GLN A 80 -1.46 5.33 12.24
N LEU A 81 -2.26 6.19 11.59
CA LEU A 81 -3.60 5.80 11.14
C LEU A 81 -3.58 4.65 10.12
N ARG A 82 -2.60 4.63 9.22
CA ARG A 82 -2.46 3.55 8.22
C ARG A 82 -2.25 2.16 8.82
N LEU A 83 -1.85 2.05 10.09
CA LEU A 83 -1.57 0.78 10.77
C LEU A 83 -2.81 0.16 11.43
N VAL A 84 -3.93 0.89 11.52
CA VAL A 84 -5.14 0.45 12.24
C VAL A 84 -5.80 -0.76 11.58
N ASN A 85 -6.05 -0.69 10.27
CA ASN A 85 -6.55 -1.81 9.47
C ASN A 85 -6.27 -1.58 7.98
N ARG A 86 -6.54 -2.60 7.15
CA ARG A 86 -6.33 -2.54 5.70
C ARG A 86 -7.14 -1.43 5.00
N ALA A 87 -8.35 -1.13 5.46
CA ALA A 87 -9.19 -0.09 4.85
C ALA A 87 -8.59 1.31 5.08
N PHE A 88 -8.16 1.59 6.32
CA PHE A 88 -7.40 2.81 6.63
C PHE A 88 -6.06 2.86 5.92
N TYR A 89 -5.34 1.74 5.79
CA TYR A 89 -4.12 1.71 4.98
C TYR A 89 -4.38 2.20 3.56
N ILE A 90 -5.39 1.67 2.87
CA ILE A 90 -5.73 2.05 1.50
C ILE A 90 -6.11 3.53 1.43
N ALA A 91 -6.98 4.00 2.32
CA ALA A 91 -7.46 5.37 2.31
C ALA A 91 -6.35 6.39 2.67
N CYS A 92 -5.53 6.11 3.69
CA CYS A 92 -4.38 6.93 4.05
C CYS A 92 -3.36 6.98 2.92
N MET A 93 -2.99 5.83 2.34
CA MET A 93 -2.02 5.79 1.24
C MET A 93 -2.56 6.47 -0.02
N HIS A 94 -3.88 6.43 -0.27
CA HIS A 94 -4.49 7.21 -1.35
C HIS A 94 -4.24 8.71 -1.15
N VAL A 95 -4.62 9.25 0.02
CA VAL A 95 -4.42 10.68 0.34
C VAL A 95 -2.94 11.07 0.31
N LEU A 96 -2.07 10.26 0.90
CA LEU A 96 -0.63 10.52 0.93
C LEU A 96 -0.04 10.52 -0.48
N ARG A 97 -0.35 9.51 -1.30
CA ARG A 97 0.15 9.42 -2.66
C ARG A 97 -0.36 10.57 -3.52
N SER A 98 -1.65 10.90 -3.48
CA SER A 98 -2.18 12.02 -4.26
C SER A 98 -1.59 13.37 -3.85
N THR A 99 -1.30 13.54 -2.55
CA THR A 99 -0.70 14.78 -2.02
C THR A 99 0.76 14.94 -2.45
N TYR A 100 1.54 13.86 -2.39
CA TYR A 100 2.98 13.89 -2.64
C TYR A 100 3.38 13.55 -4.07
N LEU A 101 2.45 13.10 -4.93
CA LEU A 101 2.74 12.76 -6.33
C LEU A 101 3.36 13.94 -7.10
N PRO A 102 2.84 15.18 -7.03
CA PRO A 102 3.46 16.30 -7.76
C PRO A 102 4.91 16.56 -7.32
N ALA A 103 5.17 16.48 -6.01
CA ALA A 103 6.53 16.61 -5.48
C ALA A 103 7.41 15.44 -5.94
N TYR A 104 6.94 14.20 -5.84
CA TYR A 104 7.69 13.03 -6.33
C TYR A 104 8.07 13.18 -7.81
N SER A 105 7.13 13.62 -8.65
CA SER A 105 7.35 13.85 -10.08
C SER A 105 8.42 14.91 -10.37
N SER A 106 8.62 15.91 -9.50
CA SER A 106 9.67 16.92 -9.69
C SER A 106 11.08 16.38 -9.42
N PHE A 107 11.20 15.32 -8.61
CA PHE A 107 12.49 14.67 -8.35
C PHE A 107 12.85 13.60 -9.40
N LEU A 108 11.89 13.19 -10.24
CA LEU A 108 12.13 12.20 -11.28
C LEU A 108 13.11 12.76 -12.32
N ARG A 109 14.23 12.06 -12.48
CA ARG A 109 15.21 12.39 -13.51
C ARG A 109 14.78 11.82 -14.85
N ARG A 110 14.62 12.67 -15.85
CA ARG A 110 14.59 12.22 -17.24
C ARG A 110 15.95 11.57 -17.56
N PRO A 111 16.01 10.42 -18.25
CA PRO A 111 14.98 9.79 -19.08
C PRO A 111 14.11 8.73 -18.37
N TYR A 112 14.26 8.51 -17.06
CA TYR A 112 13.61 7.42 -16.30
C TYR A 112 12.14 7.67 -15.94
N SER A 113 11.52 8.64 -16.61
CA SER A 113 10.18 9.12 -16.31
C SER A 113 9.15 8.03 -16.57
N SER A 114 8.32 7.82 -15.56
CA SER A 114 7.24 6.86 -15.57
C SER A 114 6.09 7.43 -14.77
N ASP A 115 4.89 7.22 -15.28
CA ASP A 115 3.68 7.38 -14.48
C ASP A 115 3.63 6.22 -13.47
N PRO A 116 3.74 6.46 -12.16
CA PRO A 116 3.62 5.39 -11.15
C PRO A 116 2.21 4.79 -11.12
N PHE A 117 1.25 5.39 -11.83
CA PHE A 117 -0.13 4.94 -12.00
C PHE A 117 -0.49 4.75 -13.48
N PRO A 118 0.07 3.77 -14.20
CA PRO A 118 -0.33 3.55 -15.57
C PRO A 118 -1.83 3.23 -15.60
N LEU A 119 -2.62 4.13 -16.20
CA LEU A 119 -4.08 4.01 -16.37
C LEU A 119 -4.50 2.74 -17.15
N ALA A 120 -3.54 1.98 -17.68
CA ALA A 120 -3.71 0.75 -18.43
C ALA A 120 -3.62 -0.54 -17.58
N ALA A 121 -3.92 -0.48 -16.28
CA ALA A 121 -4.14 -1.70 -15.51
C ALA A 121 -5.38 -2.41 -16.08
N PRO A 122 -5.29 -3.68 -16.54
CA PRO A 122 -6.45 -4.38 -17.05
C PRO A 122 -7.52 -4.45 -15.96
N SER A 123 -8.72 -3.96 -16.28
CA SER A 123 -9.89 -4.06 -15.42
C SER A 123 -10.03 -5.50 -14.91
N PRO A 124 -10.21 -5.72 -13.60
CA PRO A 124 -10.31 -7.07 -13.06
C PRO A 124 -11.53 -7.77 -13.65
N THR A 125 -11.31 -8.79 -14.48
CA THR A 125 -12.38 -9.63 -15.05
C THR A 125 -13.03 -10.55 -14.00
N THR A 126 -12.60 -10.49 -12.74
CA THR A 126 -13.09 -11.33 -11.63
C THR A 126 -13.40 -10.46 -10.41
N PRO A 127 -14.65 -10.46 -9.90
CA PRO A 127 -15.09 -9.59 -8.80
C PRO A 127 -14.55 -9.96 -7.40
N ASP A 128 -13.95 -11.13 -7.22
CA ASP A 128 -13.71 -11.69 -5.87
C ASP A 128 -12.34 -11.45 -5.26
N THR A 129 -11.50 -10.56 -5.78
CA THR A 129 -10.34 -10.10 -5.00
C THR A 129 -9.84 -8.74 -5.46
N PRO A 130 -9.93 -7.69 -4.62
CA PRO A 130 -9.18 -6.46 -4.86
C PRO A 130 -7.70 -6.78 -4.64
N ARG A 131 -7.02 -7.19 -5.71
CA ARG A 131 -5.55 -7.22 -5.76
C ARG A 131 -5.12 -5.77 -5.61
N ILE A 132 -4.49 -5.45 -4.48
CA ILE A 132 -3.93 -4.12 -4.21
C ILE A 132 -3.06 -3.74 -5.42
N PRO A 133 -3.11 -2.50 -5.92
CA PRO A 133 -2.32 -2.07 -7.08
C PRO A 133 -0.82 -1.90 -6.77
N SER A 134 -0.25 -2.72 -5.88
CA SER A 134 1.17 -2.69 -5.48
C SER A 134 2.03 -3.72 -6.22
N LEU A 135 1.64 -4.10 -7.44
CA LEU A 135 2.50 -4.92 -8.30
C LEU A 135 3.69 -4.10 -8.82
N HIS A 136 3.52 -2.79 -9.00
CA HIS A 136 4.60 -1.93 -9.46
C HIS A 136 5.55 -1.62 -8.32
N ARG A 137 6.80 -2.04 -8.47
CA ARG A 137 7.87 -1.78 -7.51
C ARG A 137 8.18 -0.30 -7.44
N GLU A 138 7.94 0.46 -8.51
CA GLU A 138 8.05 1.92 -8.50
C GLU A 138 7.09 2.58 -7.51
N THR A 139 5.87 2.04 -7.34
CA THR A 139 4.93 2.52 -6.30
C THR A 139 5.51 2.35 -4.90
N ARG A 140 6.31 1.31 -4.64
CA ARG A 140 7.02 1.15 -3.37
C ARG A 140 8.08 2.25 -3.17
N VAL A 141 8.72 2.72 -4.24
CA VAL A 141 9.66 3.84 -4.17
C VAL A 141 8.93 5.15 -3.85
N LEU A 142 7.75 5.39 -4.44
CA LEU A 142 6.88 6.49 -4.04
C LEU A 142 6.51 6.39 -2.54
N ASP A 143 6.15 5.21 -2.05
CA ASP A 143 5.81 5.02 -0.64
C ASP A 143 6.99 5.30 0.31
N LEU A 144 8.21 4.94 -0.10
CA LEU A 144 9.44 5.27 0.64
C LEU A 144 9.74 6.78 0.59
N PHE A 145 9.57 7.42 -0.56
CA PHE A 145 9.68 8.87 -0.69
C PHE A 145 8.67 9.58 0.23
N ILE A 146 7.41 9.15 0.25
CA ILE A 146 6.38 9.69 1.15
C ILE A 146 6.85 9.56 2.60
N ALA A 147 7.28 8.37 3.02
CA ALA A 147 7.72 8.12 4.39
C ALA A 147 8.91 9.01 4.81
N LEU A 148 9.86 9.22 3.89
CA LEU A 148 10.97 10.15 4.10
C LEU A 148 10.46 11.59 4.18
N LYS A 149 9.67 12.03 3.19
CA LYS A 149 9.25 13.41 3.03
C LYS A 149 8.34 13.90 4.14
N VAL A 150 7.35 13.10 4.58
CA VAL A 150 6.47 13.50 5.70
C VAL A 150 7.26 13.69 7.00
N ARG A 151 8.34 12.92 7.20
CA ARG A 151 9.21 13.06 8.37
C ARG A 151 10.08 14.30 8.27
N GLU A 152 10.71 14.51 7.12
CA GLU A 152 11.54 15.69 6.86
C GLU A 152 10.73 16.99 7.00
N ASP A 153 9.50 17.02 6.49
CA ASP A 153 8.62 18.19 6.59
C ASP A 153 8.30 18.53 8.07
N VAL A 154 7.99 17.53 8.90
CA VAL A 154 7.70 17.74 10.34
C VAL A 154 8.96 18.13 11.12
N TRP A 155 10.12 17.57 10.79
CA TRP A 155 11.37 17.92 11.49
C TRP A 155 11.87 19.31 11.11
N ALA A 156 11.72 19.72 9.85
CA ALA A 156 12.01 21.08 9.42
C ALA A 156 11.12 22.11 10.15
N ASP A 157 9.84 21.79 10.39
CA ASP A 157 8.95 22.66 11.17
C ASP A 157 9.34 22.70 12.67
N ALA A 158 9.91 21.61 13.20
CA ALA A 158 10.25 21.50 14.62
C ALA A 158 11.61 22.11 15.00
N SER A 159 12.53 22.24 14.05
CA SER A 159 13.90 22.70 14.32
C SER A 159 14.55 23.35 13.10
N ASP A 160 14.96 24.62 13.27
CA ASP A 160 15.76 25.34 12.28
C ASP A 160 17.17 24.74 12.07
N LEU A 161 17.62 23.89 12.98
CA LEU A 161 18.91 23.19 12.89
C LEU A 161 18.81 21.85 12.12
N HIS A 162 17.65 21.50 11.58
CA HIS A 162 17.47 20.28 10.81
C HIS A 162 18.26 20.35 9.49
N LEU A 163 19.25 19.47 9.33
CA LEU A 163 20.18 19.49 8.19
C LEU A 163 19.67 18.77 6.93
N GLY A 164 18.45 18.25 6.96
CA GLY A 164 17.84 17.56 5.82
C GLY A 164 18.48 16.20 5.52
N SER A 165 17.73 15.33 4.83
CA SER A 165 18.23 14.03 4.35
C SER A 165 18.36 13.97 2.82
N GLU A 166 19.07 14.94 2.23
CA GLU A 166 19.30 15.05 0.78
C GLU A 166 19.91 13.78 0.16
N GLU A 167 20.78 13.09 0.88
CA GLU A 167 21.38 11.83 0.44
C GLU A 167 20.34 10.71 0.31
N SER A 168 19.36 10.63 1.23
CA SER A 168 18.28 9.64 1.15
C SER A 168 17.39 9.88 -0.08
N PHE A 169 17.10 11.15 -0.40
CA PHE A 169 16.39 11.48 -1.64
C PHE A 169 17.24 11.10 -2.87
N ARG A 170 18.54 11.40 -2.84
CA ARG A 170 19.46 11.03 -3.91
C ARG A 170 19.43 9.52 -4.17
N ASP A 171 19.56 8.70 -3.13
CA ASP A 171 19.54 7.24 -3.27
C ASP A 171 18.20 6.71 -3.84
N LEU A 172 17.08 7.31 -3.42
CA LEU A 172 15.77 6.97 -3.95
C LEU A 172 15.69 7.20 -5.47
N PHE A 173 16.17 8.32 -5.98
CA PHE A 173 16.01 8.70 -7.38
C PHE A 173 17.17 8.31 -8.30
N GLU A 174 18.37 8.08 -7.76
CA GLU A 174 19.54 7.64 -8.53
C GLU A 174 19.64 6.11 -8.62
N LEU A 175 19.19 5.39 -7.59
CA LEU A 175 19.36 3.95 -7.49
C LEU A 175 18.01 3.21 -7.44
N MET A 176 17.15 3.55 -6.50
CA MET A 176 15.95 2.74 -6.24
C MET A 176 14.89 2.90 -7.33
N GLN A 177 14.58 4.13 -7.74
CA GLN A 177 13.56 4.41 -8.76
C GLN A 177 13.93 3.82 -10.12
N PRO A 178 15.15 4.03 -10.68
CA PRO A 178 15.48 3.47 -12.00
C PRO A 178 15.52 1.94 -11.99
N ARG A 179 15.96 1.33 -10.88
CA ARG A 179 15.94 -0.12 -10.70
C ARG A 179 14.51 -0.65 -10.65
N ALA A 180 13.66 -0.08 -9.80
CA ALA A 180 12.28 -0.49 -9.65
C ALA A 180 11.50 -0.34 -10.97
N ARG A 181 11.72 0.76 -11.70
CA ARG A 181 11.14 0.96 -13.02
C ARG A 181 11.61 -0.09 -14.03
N CYS A 182 12.90 -0.42 -14.05
CA CYS A 182 13.40 -1.47 -14.93
C CYS A 182 12.78 -2.83 -14.61
N GLU A 183 12.58 -3.15 -13.32
CA GLU A 183 11.89 -4.37 -12.89
C GLU A 183 10.43 -4.40 -13.37
N ASP A 184 9.71 -3.28 -13.26
CA ASP A 184 8.32 -3.17 -13.73
C ASP A 184 8.22 -3.30 -15.25
N LEU A 185 9.15 -2.70 -16.01
CA LEU A 185 9.22 -2.87 -17.47
C LEU A 185 9.53 -4.30 -17.90
N VAL A 186 10.45 -4.98 -17.19
CA VAL A 186 10.73 -6.40 -17.42
C VAL A 186 9.50 -7.25 -17.12
N CYS A 187 8.73 -6.90 -16.09
CA CYS A 187 7.47 -7.57 -15.80
C CYS A 187 6.47 -7.40 -16.95
N GLU A 188 6.20 -6.17 -17.36
CA GLU A 188 5.22 -5.86 -18.40
C GLU A 188 5.59 -6.56 -19.73
N MET A 189 6.83 -6.41 -20.17
CA MET A 189 7.32 -7.01 -21.41
C MET A 189 7.44 -8.54 -21.30
N GLY A 190 7.86 -9.05 -20.13
CA GLY A 190 8.02 -10.48 -19.87
C GLY A 190 6.70 -11.23 -19.79
N VAL A 191 5.65 -10.61 -19.21
CA VAL A 191 4.28 -11.15 -19.23
C VAL A 191 3.75 -11.18 -20.66
N ARG A 192 3.93 -10.09 -21.41
CA ARG A 192 3.55 -10.03 -22.84
C ARG A 192 4.27 -11.10 -23.68
N ALA A 193 5.53 -11.39 -23.37
CA ALA A 193 6.33 -12.42 -24.04
C ALA A 193 6.09 -13.84 -23.50
N GLY A 194 5.24 -14.02 -22.49
CA GLY A 194 4.91 -15.31 -21.89
C GLY A 194 6.05 -15.96 -21.07
N VAL A 195 7.06 -15.19 -20.65
CA VAL A 195 8.21 -15.68 -19.88
C VAL A 195 8.13 -15.35 -18.38
N VAL A 196 7.37 -14.32 -18.01
CA VAL A 196 7.11 -13.91 -16.62
C VAL A 196 5.63 -14.12 -16.28
N VAL A 197 5.33 -14.52 -15.05
CA VAL A 197 3.95 -14.56 -14.52
C VAL A 197 3.81 -13.82 -13.19
N LEU A 198 2.60 -13.33 -12.96
CA LEU A 198 2.18 -12.70 -11.72
C LEU A 198 1.54 -13.76 -10.79
N GLY A 199 2.38 -14.40 -9.98
CA GLY A 199 1.97 -15.48 -9.08
C GLY A 199 2.74 -16.77 -9.37
N ARG A 200 2.16 -17.92 -9.02
CA ARG A 200 2.89 -19.19 -9.07
C ARG A 200 3.25 -19.60 -10.49
N ALA A 201 4.55 -19.66 -10.78
CA ALA A 201 5.08 -20.14 -12.05
C ALA A 201 4.65 -21.59 -12.33
N ARG A 202 4.18 -21.85 -13.56
CA ARG A 202 3.90 -23.20 -14.07
C ARG A 202 4.75 -23.42 -15.32
N GLY A 203 5.59 -24.45 -15.32
CA GLY A 203 6.45 -24.78 -16.45
C GLY A 203 7.69 -23.88 -16.59
N ARG A 204 8.00 -23.44 -17.82
CA ARG A 204 9.24 -22.71 -18.17
C ARG A 204 9.16 -21.19 -17.91
N GLN A 205 8.30 -20.74 -17.01
CA GLN A 205 8.13 -19.31 -16.68
C GLN A 205 8.80 -18.97 -15.34
N VAL A 206 9.06 -17.68 -15.12
CA VAL A 206 9.55 -17.17 -13.83
C VAL A 206 8.45 -16.36 -13.13
N CYS A 207 8.36 -16.49 -11.80
CA CYS A 207 7.48 -15.62 -11.01
C CYS A 207 8.10 -14.24 -10.93
N PHE A 208 7.30 -13.18 -11.10
CA PHE A 208 7.79 -11.81 -10.94
C PHE A 208 8.34 -11.53 -9.54
N GLU A 209 7.82 -12.18 -8.49
CA GLU A 209 8.31 -12.02 -7.12
C GLU A 209 9.77 -12.46 -6.97
N ASP A 210 10.23 -13.41 -7.79
CA ASP A 210 11.59 -13.94 -7.75
C ASP A 210 12.57 -13.13 -8.61
N VAL A 211 12.06 -12.21 -9.44
CA VAL A 211 12.87 -11.40 -10.36
C VAL A 211 13.46 -10.20 -9.63
N SER A 212 14.70 -9.83 -9.91
CA SER A 212 15.24 -8.52 -9.56
C SER A 212 16.25 -8.04 -10.58
N VAL A 213 16.43 -6.72 -10.69
CA VAL A 213 17.40 -6.10 -11.59
C VAL A 213 18.58 -5.58 -10.78
N LYS A 214 19.79 -5.90 -11.24
CA LYS A 214 21.02 -5.19 -10.89
C LYS A 214 21.28 -4.15 -11.98
N LEU A 215 21.12 -2.87 -11.62
CA LEU A 215 21.34 -1.76 -12.54
C LEU A 215 22.72 -1.15 -12.29
N SER A 216 23.53 -1.02 -13.33
CA SER A 216 24.79 -0.28 -13.30
C SER A 216 24.89 0.66 -14.51
N PRO A 217 25.86 1.60 -14.53
CA PRO A 217 26.01 2.53 -15.66
C PRO A 217 26.34 1.86 -16.99
N ARG A 218 26.96 0.67 -16.97
CA ARG A 218 27.46 -0.03 -18.17
C ARG A 218 26.76 -1.35 -18.46
N LYS A 219 26.02 -1.89 -17.50
CA LYS A 219 25.39 -3.21 -17.58
C LYS A 219 24.09 -3.26 -16.81
N VAL A 220 23.17 -4.10 -17.26
CA VAL A 220 21.97 -4.46 -16.52
C VAL A 220 21.88 -5.97 -16.43
N GLY A 221 21.72 -6.49 -15.21
CA GLY A 221 21.59 -7.92 -14.95
C GLY A 221 20.22 -8.25 -14.40
N LEU A 222 19.61 -9.33 -14.90
CA LEU A 222 18.42 -9.95 -14.33
C LEU A 222 18.84 -11.07 -13.39
N VAL A 223 18.39 -10.99 -12.15
CA VAL A 223 18.69 -11.91 -11.07
C VAL A 223 17.42 -12.64 -10.68
N LEU A 224 17.49 -13.96 -10.54
CA LEU A 224 16.41 -14.78 -9.98
C LEU A 224 16.77 -15.21 -8.57
N ALA A 225 15.79 -15.12 -7.67
CA ALA A 225 15.83 -15.81 -6.38
C ALA A 225 15.51 -17.30 -6.60
N GLY A 226 16.38 -18.16 -6.09
CA GLY A 226 16.24 -19.60 -6.08
C GLY A 226 15.77 -20.13 -4.71
N PRO A 227 15.50 -21.44 -4.63
CA PRO A 227 15.19 -22.10 -3.37
C PRO A 227 16.32 -21.86 -2.34
N GLY A 228 15.97 -21.55 -1.09
CA GLY A 228 16.95 -21.28 -0.04
C GLY A 228 17.61 -19.90 -0.11
N GLY A 229 17.09 -18.97 -0.92
CA GLY A 229 17.56 -17.58 -0.96
C GLY A 229 18.80 -17.34 -1.83
N ALA A 230 19.31 -18.38 -2.49
CA ALA A 230 20.39 -18.24 -3.46
C ALA A 230 19.96 -17.33 -4.62
N ARG A 231 20.83 -16.41 -5.05
CA ARG A 231 20.54 -15.46 -6.14
C ARG A 231 21.48 -15.71 -7.30
N ARG A 232 20.95 -15.91 -8.50
CA ARG A 232 21.74 -16.14 -9.72
C ARG A 232 21.38 -15.11 -10.79
N THR A 233 22.39 -14.53 -11.43
CA THR A 233 22.19 -13.75 -12.65
C THR A 233 21.89 -14.69 -13.81
N VAL A 234 20.75 -14.52 -14.47
CA VAL A 234 20.28 -15.39 -15.56
C VAL A 234 20.29 -14.72 -16.94
N ALA A 235 20.32 -13.40 -16.95
CA ALA A 235 20.46 -12.60 -18.15
C ALA A 235 21.28 -11.35 -17.80
N GLU A 236 22.16 -10.93 -18.69
CA GLU A 236 22.95 -9.72 -18.54
C GLU A 236 23.14 -9.08 -19.91
N VAL A 237 22.96 -7.76 -19.97
CA VAL A 237 23.10 -6.97 -21.19
C VAL A 237 23.98 -5.76 -20.92
N GLU A 238 24.78 -5.38 -21.91
CA GLU A 238 25.46 -4.10 -21.88
C GLU A 238 24.45 -2.96 -21.98
N ARG A 239 24.79 -1.84 -21.36
CA ARG A 239 23.96 -0.65 -21.32
C ARG A 239 24.81 0.59 -21.48
N ARG A 240 24.29 1.60 -22.17
CA ARG A 240 24.87 2.95 -22.15
C ARG A 240 24.22 3.81 -21.06
N ARG A 241 24.97 4.75 -20.50
CA ARG A 241 24.49 5.59 -19.38
C ARG A 241 23.23 6.40 -19.72
N ASP A 242 23.11 6.82 -20.97
CA ASP A 242 22.04 7.63 -21.56
C ASP A 242 20.93 6.79 -22.20
N GLU A 243 21.06 5.46 -22.19
CA GLU A 243 20.09 4.55 -22.76
C GLU A 243 18.79 4.49 -21.92
N ARG A 244 17.66 4.50 -22.63
CA ARG A 244 16.31 4.35 -22.07
C ARG A 244 16.14 2.97 -21.43
N LEU A 245 15.46 2.91 -20.28
CA LEU A 245 15.26 1.65 -19.53
C LEU A 245 14.43 0.63 -20.32
N GLU A 246 13.55 1.09 -21.21
CA GLU A 246 12.73 0.24 -22.07
C GLU A 246 13.59 -0.61 -23.02
N VAL A 247 14.70 -0.06 -23.52
CA VAL A 247 15.61 -0.78 -24.43
C VAL A 247 16.34 -1.88 -23.65
N ALA A 248 16.90 -1.53 -22.50
CA ALA A 248 17.56 -2.50 -21.62
C ALA A 248 16.59 -3.59 -21.12
N ALA A 249 15.38 -3.23 -20.71
CA ALA A 249 14.35 -4.18 -20.27
C ALA A 249 13.94 -5.14 -21.41
N LYS A 250 13.75 -4.63 -22.62
CA LYS A 250 13.44 -5.44 -23.80
C LYS A 250 14.58 -6.43 -24.11
N ALA A 251 15.83 -5.98 -24.04
CA ALA A 251 16.99 -6.84 -24.25
C ALA A 251 17.08 -7.94 -23.17
N LEU A 252 16.88 -7.59 -21.89
CA LEU A 252 16.84 -8.55 -20.79
C LEU A 252 15.75 -9.62 -20.96
N VAL A 253 14.55 -9.24 -21.40
CA VAL A 253 13.47 -10.21 -21.67
C VAL A 253 13.85 -11.15 -22.82
N GLY A 254 14.55 -10.64 -23.84
CA GLY A 254 15.10 -11.45 -24.93
C GLY A 254 16.13 -12.48 -24.46
N GLU A 255 17.08 -12.06 -23.63
CA GLU A 255 18.07 -12.95 -22.99
C GLU A 255 17.41 -13.96 -22.06
N LEU A 256 16.45 -13.54 -21.24
CA LEU A 256 15.68 -14.43 -20.35
C LEU A 256 14.96 -15.50 -21.16
N LYS A 257 14.35 -15.13 -22.29
CA LYS A 257 13.68 -16.09 -23.19
C LYS A 257 14.67 -17.12 -23.74
N ARG A 258 15.86 -16.68 -24.17
CA ARG A 258 16.92 -17.58 -24.65
C ARG A 258 17.41 -18.50 -23.54
N TRP A 259 17.63 -17.98 -22.33
CA TRP A 259 18.01 -18.77 -21.16
C TRP A 259 16.96 -19.84 -20.82
N LEU A 260 15.68 -19.47 -20.81
CA LEU A 260 14.59 -20.43 -20.57
C LEU A 260 14.49 -21.51 -21.65
N GLN A 261 14.86 -21.19 -22.90
CA GLN A 261 14.88 -22.12 -24.04
C GLN A 261 16.11 -23.03 -24.06
N GLY A 262 17.27 -22.52 -23.68
CA GLY A 262 18.57 -23.22 -23.69
C GLY A 262 18.76 -24.27 -22.58
N GLY A 263 17.86 -24.33 -21.60
CA GLY A 263 17.90 -25.33 -20.51
C GLY A 263 18.50 -24.77 -19.22
N ARG A 264 17.89 -25.14 -18.08
CA ARG A 264 18.33 -24.78 -16.72
C ARG A 264 19.54 -25.58 -16.28
#